data_AF-A0A6C0C8C5-F1
#
_entry.id   AF-A0A6C0C8C5-F1
#
_cell.length_a   1.000
_cell.length_b   1.000
_cell.length_c   1.000
_cell.angle_alpha   90.00
_cell.angle_beta   90.00
_cell.angle_gamma   90.00
#
_symmetry.space_group_name_H-M   'P 1'
#
loop_
_entity.id
_entity.type
_entity.pdbx_description
1 polymer ?
#
loop_
_entity_poly.entity_id
_entity_poly.type
_entity_poly.pdbx_seq_one_letter_code
_entity_poly.pdbx_strand_id
1 'polypeptide(L)'
;MEMILVTNDNINTVLPKYIEDNNINIKEIDNMIDTYMDMVKNNHLFMIDRDLLKDLLVDITYMYSPDDDANKSRVLYHLVGSDSDDDDDDDSCEDVVVSELTD
;
A
#
# COMPACT_ATOMS: atom_id res chain seq x y z
N MET A 1 -17.61 -1.68 20.02
CA MET A 1 -16.70 -1.98 18.91
C MET A 1 -15.31 -1.61 19.39
N GLU A 2 -14.43 -2.59 19.51
CA GLU A 2 -13.05 -2.37 19.97
C GLU A 2 -12.19 -2.07 18.74
N MET A 3 -11.45 -0.96 18.77
CA MET A 3 -10.56 -0.55 17.69
C MET A 3 -9.14 -0.99 18.00
N ILE A 4 -8.43 -1.48 16.98
CA ILE A 4 -7.01 -1.80 17.05
C ILE A 4 -6.25 -0.64 16.42
N LEU A 5 -5.43 0.05 17.21
CA LEU A 5 -4.59 1.13 16.70
C LEU A 5 -3.34 0.54 16.03
N VAL A 6 -3.12 0.90 14.77
CA VAL A 6 -1.91 0.57 14.03
C VAL A 6 -1.05 1.82 13.92
N THR A 7 0.17 1.76 14.43
CA THR A 7 1.13 2.87 14.45
C THR A 7 2.45 2.43 13.82
N ASN A 8 3.37 3.37 13.65
CA ASN A 8 4.72 3.07 13.15
C ASN A 8 5.43 2.00 13.98
N ASP A 9 5.14 1.91 15.28
CA ASP A 9 5.81 1.00 16.21
C ASP A 9 5.29 -0.45 16.13
N ASN A 10 4.08 -0.65 15.60
CA ASN A 10 3.42 -1.96 15.64
C ASN A 10 2.96 -2.50 14.28
N ILE A 11 3.01 -1.71 13.21
CA ILE A 11 2.57 -2.14 11.87
C ILE A 11 3.33 -3.40 11.40
N ASN A 12 4.62 -3.47 11.69
CA ASN A 12 5.49 -4.62 11.40
C ASN A 12 5.08 -5.92 12.15
N THR A 13 4.16 -5.83 13.12
CA THR A 13 3.63 -6.98 13.85
C THR A 13 2.15 -7.20 13.52
N VAL A 14 1.35 -6.13 13.55
CA VAL A 14 -0.10 -6.22 13.38
C VAL A 14 -0.47 -6.65 11.96
N LEU A 15 0.14 -6.05 10.93
CA LEU A 15 -0.19 -6.37 9.53
C LEU A 15 0.26 -7.80 9.17
N PRO A 16 1.50 -8.25 9.45
CA PRO A 16 1.87 -9.65 9.18
C PRO A 16 1.03 -10.67 9.94
N LYS A 17 0.71 -10.40 11.21
CA LYS A 17 -0.17 -11.28 11.98
C LYS A 17 -1.56 -11.37 11.36
N TYR A 18 -2.13 -10.25 10.91
CA TYR A 18 -3.42 -10.26 10.24
C TYR A 18 -3.40 -11.09 8.95
N ILE A 19 -2.33 -10.98 8.17
CA ILE A 19 -2.12 -11.78 6.94
C ILE A 19 -2.05 -13.28 7.27
N GLU A 20 -1.26 -13.65 8.28
CA GLU A 20 -1.12 -15.04 8.73
C GLU A 20 -2.43 -15.61 9.28
N ASP A 21 -3.07 -14.90 10.22
CA ASP A 21 -4.31 -15.33 10.89
C ASP A 21 -5.46 -15.57 9.87
N ASN A 22 -5.48 -14.81 8.78
CA ASN A 22 -6.50 -14.91 7.73
C ASN A 22 -6.06 -15.73 6.49
N ASN A 23 -4.86 -16.32 6.50
CA ASN A 23 -4.27 -17.05 5.37
C ASN A 23 -4.29 -16.26 4.04
N ILE A 24 -3.99 -14.97 4.12
CA ILE A 24 -3.99 -14.08 2.95
C ILE A 24 -2.71 -14.30 2.15
N ASN A 25 -2.84 -14.42 0.83
CA ASN A 25 -1.73 -14.63 -0.08
C ASN A 25 -1.34 -13.31 -0.74
N ILE A 26 -0.22 -12.72 -0.28
CA ILE A 26 0.32 -11.47 -0.83
C ILE A 26 1.30 -11.80 -1.96
N LYS A 27 0.93 -11.47 -3.20
CA LYS A 27 1.79 -11.64 -4.38
C LYS A 27 2.14 -10.33 -5.05
N GLU A 28 1.19 -9.41 -5.09
CA GLU A 28 1.31 -8.10 -5.72
C GLU A 28 0.66 -7.02 -4.86
N ILE A 29 0.91 -5.75 -5.21
CA ILE A 29 0.44 -4.61 -4.42
C ILE A 29 -1.08 -4.57 -4.26
N ASP A 30 -1.83 -5.05 -5.25
CA ASP A 30 -3.30 -5.08 -5.19
C ASP A 30 -3.79 -5.98 -4.05
N ASN A 31 -3.14 -7.13 -3.82
CA ASN A 31 -3.49 -8.01 -2.71
C ASN A 31 -3.22 -7.33 -1.36
N MET A 32 -2.17 -6.52 -1.27
CA MET A 32 -1.84 -5.75 -0.07
C MET A 32 -2.84 -4.61 0.17
N ILE A 33 -3.26 -3.92 -0.90
CA ILE A 33 -4.30 -2.88 -0.82
C ILE A 33 -5.62 -3.49 -0.34
N ASP A 34 -6.02 -4.63 -0.90
CA ASP A 34 -7.22 -5.36 -0.48
C ASP A 34 -7.13 -5.77 1.00
N THR A 35 -5.97 -6.25 1.44
CA THR A 35 -5.69 -6.59 2.84
C THR A 35 -5.85 -5.38 3.75
N TYR A 36 -5.23 -4.25 3.39
CA TYR A 36 -5.36 -2.99 4.13
C TYR A 36 -6.84 -2.55 4.24
N MET A 37 -7.58 -2.59 3.13
CA MET A 37 -9.00 -2.22 3.12
C MET A 37 -9.84 -3.14 4.01
N ASP A 38 -9.54 -4.44 4.02
CA ASP A 38 -10.20 -5.42 4.89
C ASP A 38 -9.87 -5.17 6.37
N MET A 39 -8.62 -4.84 6.71
CA MET A 39 -8.24 -4.45 8.07
C MET A 39 -9.01 -3.22 8.57
N VAL A 40 -9.15 -2.20 7.72
CA VAL A 40 -9.94 -0.99 8.04
C VAL A 40 -11.41 -1.35 8.28
N LYS A 41 -12.01 -2.21 7.45
CA LYS A 41 -13.37 -2.73 7.67
C LYS A 41 -13.48 -3.50 9.00
N ASN A 42 -12.41 -4.17 9.41
CA ASN A 42 -12.31 -4.94 10.64
C ASN A 42 -11.75 -4.12 11.83
N ASN A 43 -11.99 -2.81 11.85
CA ASN A 43 -11.72 -1.90 12.97
C ASN A 43 -10.23 -1.68 13.30
N HIS A 44 -9.34 -1.88 12.33
CA HIS A 44 -7.96 -1.42 12.44
C HIS A 44 -7.87 0.04 11.98
N LEU A 45 -7.41 0.92 12.87
CA LEU A 45 -7.22 2.34 12.58
C LEU A 45 -5.72 2.63 12.44
N PHE A 46 -5.30 2.94 11.23
CA PHE A 46 -3.91 3.29 10.92
C PHE A 46 -3.65 4.77 11.27
N MET A 47 -2.86 4.98 12.32
CA MET A 47 -2.38 6.27 12.80
C MET A 47 -0.94 6.48 12.30
N ILE A 48 -0.77 6.46 10.98
CA ILE A 48 0.50 6.57 10.26
C ILE A 48 0.30 7.63 9.17
N ASP A 49 1.36 8.39 8.89
CA ASP A 49 1.34 9.32 7.75
C ASP A 49 0.98 8.59 6.46
N ARG A 50 0.18 9.22 5.59
CA ARG A 50 -0.40 8.52 4.44
C ARG A 50 0.67 8.10 3.43
N ASP A 51 1.70 8.89 3.23
CA ASP A 51 2.75 8.58 2.27
C ASP A 51 3.69 7.51 2.85
N LEU A 52 4.05 7.65 4.12
CA LEU A 52 4.78 6.59 4.83
C LEU A 52 4.03 5.25 4.82
N LEU A 53 2.71 5.27 5.00
CA LEU A 53 1.90 4.06 4.95
C LEU A 53 1.99 3.38 3.58
N LYS A 54 1.92 4.14 2.48
CA LYS A 54 2.05 3.57 1.13
C LYS A 54 3.42 2.91 0.95
N ASP A 55 4.48 3.60 1.35
CA ASP A 55 5.86 3.09 1.26
C ASP A 55 5.99 1.76 2.03
N LEU A 56 5.47 1.73 3.26
CA LEU A 56 5.47 0.52 4.08
C LEU A 56 4.68 -0.63 3.46
N LEU A 57 3.52 -0.35 2.83
CA LEU A 57 2.75 -1.39 2.15
C LEU A 57 3.50 -1.95 0.93
N VAL A 58 4.20 -1.09 0.17
CA VAL A 58 5.04 -1.53 -0.96
C VAL A 58 6.20 -2.40 -0.47
N ASP A 59 6.92 -1.95 0.55
CA ASP A 59 8.04 -2.69 1.14
C ASP A 59 7.59 -4.06 1.66
N ILE A 60 6.49 -4.09 2.41
CA ILE A 60 5.96 -5.35 2.97
C ILE A 60 5.48 -6.26 1.84
N THR A 61 4.85 -5.74 0.78
CA THR A 61 4.47 -6.55 -0.39
C THR A 61 5.69 -7.26 -1.00
N TYR A 62 6.80 -6.54 -1.16
CA TYR A 62 8.04 -7.11 -1.65
C TYR A 62 8.62 -8.15 -0.68
N MET A 63 8.49 -7.96 0.64
CA MET A 63 8.90 -8.98 1.62
C MET A 63 8.16 -10.32 1.44
N TYR A 64 6.88 -10.29 1.06
CA TYR A 64 6.09 -11.51 0.82
C TYR A 64 6.33 -12.15 -0.55
N SER A 65 6.73 -11.36 -1.55
CA SER A 65 6.99 -11.83 -2.91
C SER A 65 8.26 -11.17 -3.47
N PRO A 66 9.45 -11.56 -2.96
CA PRO A 66 10.72 -10.89 -3.26
C PRO A 66 11.30 -11.23 -4.65
N ASP A 67 10.81 -12.30 -5.26
CA ASP A 67 11.21 -12.76 -6.59
C ASP A 67 10.35 -12.13 -7.72
N ASP A 68 9.37 -11.29 -7.36
CA ASP A 68 8.53 -10.58 -8.32
C ASP A 68 9.18 -9.24 -8.73
N ASP A 69 9.53 -9.13 -10.01
CA ASP A 69 10.20 -7.95 -10.56
C ASP A 69 9.34 -6.68 -10.48
N ALA A 70 8.01 -6.81 -10.50
CA ALA A 70 7.10 -5.67 -10.44
C ALA A 70 7.05 -5.08 -9.02
N ASN A 71 7.09 -5.92 -7.98
CA ASN A 71 7.23 -5.49 -6.59
C ASN A 71 8.61 -4.86 -6.34
N LYS A 72 9.67 -5.49 -6.86
CA LYS A 72 11.03 -4.93 -6.79
C LYS A 72 11.10 -3.54 -7.43
N SER A 73 10.50 -3.38 -8.61
CA SER A 73 10.47 -2.09 -9.33
C SER A 73 9.74 -1.01 -8.53
N ARG A 74 8.65 -1.36 -7.84
CA ARG A 74 7.93 -0.44 -6.95
C ARG A 74 8.78 -0.01 -5.76
N VAL A 75 9.43 -0.94 -5.06
CA VAL A 75 10.34 -0.60 -3.95
C VAL A 75 11.45 0.33 -4.45
N LEU A 76 12.06 0.01 -5.59
CA LEU A 76 13.12 0.85 -6.18
C LEU A 76 12.62 2.25 -6.54
N TYR A 77 11.42 2.38 -7.11
CA TYR A 77 10.81 3.66 -7.43
C TYR A 77 10.66 4.54 -6.18
N HIS A 78 10.21 3.96 -5.06
CA HIS A 78 10.06 4.68 -3.79
C HIS A 78 11.41 5.00 -3.12
N LEU A 79 12.44 4.16 -3.28
CA LEU A 79 13.76 4.36 -2.65
C LEU A 79 14.67 5.33 -3.41
N VAL A 80 14.71 5.22 -4.74
CA VAL A 80 15.63 5.99 -5.59
C VAL A 80 14.97 7.27 -6.09
N GLY A 81 13.65 7.38 -5.94
CA GLY A 81 12.84 8.42 -6.58
C GLY A 81 12.68 8.12 -8.07
N SER A 82 11.67 8.74 -8.68
CA SER A 82 11.54 8.84 -10.13
C SER A 82 12.74 9.53 -10.81
N ASP A 83 13.73 10.03 -10.05
CA ASP A 83 14.97 10.70 -10.46
C ASP A 83 15.97 9.77 -11.17
N SER A 84 15.49 8.76 -11.89
CA SER A 84 16.13 8.49 -13.17
C SER A 84 15.75 9.66 -14.07
N ASP A 85 16.51 10.76 -13.98
CA ASP A 85 16.54 11.85 -14.96
C ASP A 85 16.90 11.26 -16.34
N ASP A 86 15.96 10.55 -16.97
CA ASP A 86 15.82 10.54 -18.42
C ASP A 86 14.62 11.43 -18.69
N ASP A 87 14.91 12.67 -19.09
CA ASP A 87 13.98 13.63 -19.67
C ASP A 87 13.13 12.94 -20.76
N ASP A 88 11.96 12.41 -20.42
CA ASP A 88 10.92 12.11 -21.39
C ASP A 88 9.56 12.53 -20.79
N ASP A 89 9.13 13.72 -21.21
CA ASP A 89 7.78 14.27 -21.04
C ASP A 89 6.71 13.19 -21.33
N ASP A 90 5.92 12.79 -20.32
CA ASP A 90 4.54 12.37 -20.57
C ASP A 90 3.60 12.86 -19.46
N ASP A 91 3.12 14.06 -19.71
CA ASP A 91 2.04 14.72 -19.02
C ASP A 91 0.73 13.96 -19.28
N SER A 92 0.33 13.08 -18.37
CA SER A 92 -1.05 12.58 -18.32
C SER A 92 -1.60 12.62 -16.90
N CYS A 93 -1.96 13.84 -16.52
CA CYS A 93 -2.98 14.09 -15.51
C CYS A 93 -4.34 13.61 -16.04
N GLU A 94 -4.70 12.35 -15.76
CA GLU A 94 -6.06 11.86 -16.02
C GLU A 94 -7.01 12.43 -14.96
N ASP A 95 -7.63 13.55 -15.34
CA ASP A 95 -8.69 14.26 -14.65
C ASP A 95 -9.91 13.34 -14.45
N VAL A 96 -10.12 12.86 -13.22
CA VAL A 96 -11.34 12.16 -12.83
C VAL A 96 -12.47 13.19 -12.79
N VAL A 97 -13.15 13.37 -13.93
CA VAL A 97 -14.43 14.05 -14.02
C VAL A 97 -15.49 13.28 -13.22
N VAL A 98 -15.64 13.61 -11.95
CA VAL A 98 -16.83 13.26 -11.17
C VAL A 98 -17.98 14.08 -11.76
N SER A 99 -18.73 13.47 -12.68
CA SER A 99 -19.97 14.05 -13.15
C SER A 99 -20.99 14.04 -12.01
N GLU A 100 -21.32 15.23 -11.53
CA GLU A 100 -22.50 15.47 -10.72
C GLU A 100 -23.74 14.97 -11.48
N LEU A 101 -24.47 14.04 -10.89
CA LEU A 101 -25.89 13.88 -11.16
C LEU A 101 -26.63 14.35 -9.91
N THR A 102 -27.10 15.58 -10.03
CA THR A 102 -28.05 16.27 -9.15
C THR A 102 -29.40 15.54 -9.10
N ASP A 103 -29.95 15.46 -7.88
CA ASP A 103 -31.34 15.16 -7.44
C ASP A 103 -32.27 14.28 -8.30
#